data_AF-A0A1R3GJQ0-F1
#
_entry.id   AF-A0A1R3GJQ0-F1
#
_cell.length_a   1.000
_cell.length_b   1.000
_cell.length_c   1.000
_cell.angle_alpha   90.00
_cell.angle_beta   90.00
_cell.angle_gamma   90.00
#
_symmetry.space_group_name_H-M   'P 1'
#
loop_
_entity.id
_entity.type
_entity.pdbx_description
1 polymer ?
#
loop_
_entity_poly.entity_id
_entity_poly.type
_entity_poly.pdbx_seq_one_letter_code
_entity_poly.pdbx_strand_id
1 'polypeptide(L)'
;MKNNGATKVIVSYHINGVNVTPSDEELRKLADSIRAMGADIIKVVANVPIIAYSEGERGLISQLLCPKYSVFLAYGSIDGHSVPNMPSLYSIEHTYKLDYIDLETKVFGLISKPVRHNKGPLLHHPTFKHENFNGVYVLMFVDNLKKFFSTYSSADFAGF
;
A
#
# COMPACT_ATOMS: atom_id res chain seq x y z
N MET A 1 3.93 40.30 -13.26
CA MET A 1 2.61 40.89 -12.96
C MET A 1 2.74 41.71 -11.69
N LYS A 2 2.41 43.01 -11.70
CA LYS A 2 2.41 43.83 -10.46
C LYS A 2 1.10 43.56 -9.72
N ASN A 3 1.22 42.99 -8.53
CA ASN A 3 0.10 42.59 -7.68
C ASN A 3 -0.44 43.84 -6.96
N ASN A 4 -1.73 44.17 -7.12
CA ASN A 4 -2.39 45.19 -6.31
C ASN A 4 -2.45 44.65 -4.88
N GLY A 5 -1.92 45.38 -3.89
CA GLY A 5 -1.55 44.90 -2.54
C GLY A 5 -2.63 44.24 -1.65
N ALA A 6 -3.78 43.86 -2.19
CA ALA A 6 -4.83 43.08 -1.53
C ALA A 6 -4.78 41.57 -1.86
N THR A 7 -4.19 41.16 -2.98
CA THR A 7 -4.14 39.75 -3.40
C THR A 7 -2.79 39.12 -3.05
N LYS A 8 -2.78 37.90 -2.52
CA LYS A 8 -1.55 37.09 -2.35
C LYS A 8 -1.56 35.91 -3.31
N VAL A 9 -0.43 35.63 -3.94
CA VAL A 9 -0.22 34.51 -4.86
C VAL A 9 0.32 33.31 -4.09
N ILE A 10 -0.43 32.21 -4.10
CA ILE A 10 0.05 30.91 -3.62
C ILE A 10 0.56 30.14 -4.83
N VAL A 11 1.81 29.69 -4.80
CA VAL A 11 2.34 28.74 -5.77
C VAL A 11 2.51 27.39 -5.08
N SER A 12 1.84 26.37 -5.62
CA SER A 12 1.86 25.01 -5.09
C SER A 12 2.66 24.06 -5.96
N TYR A 13 3.49 23.22 -5.33
CA TYR A 13 4.23 22.15 -5.98
C TYR A 13 3.88 20.80 -5.34
N HIS A 14 3.54 19.82 -6.17
CA HIS A 14 3.27 18.45 -5.75
C HIS A 14 4.50 17.60 -6.05
N ILE A 15 5.13 17.06 -5.00
CA ILE A 15 6.25 16.16 -5.13
C ILE A 15 5.71 14.79 -5.55
N ASN A 16 5.81 14.51 -6.84
CA ASN A 16 5.38 13.25 -7.42
C ASN A 16 6.52 12.23 -7.31
N GLY A 17 6.36 11.24 -6.44
CA GLY A 17 7.32 10.15 -6.23
C GLY A 17 6.95 9.33 -5.01
N VAL A 18 6.86 8.01 -5.16
CA VAL A 18 6.71 7.09 -4.03
C VAL A 18 8.12 6.87 -3.46
N ASN A 19 8.29 7.04 -2.16
CA ASN A 19 9.51 6.69 -1.40
C ASN A 19 10.77 7.55 -1.58
N VAL A 20 10.66 8.82 -2.01
CA VAL A 20 11.79 9.75 -1.95
C VAL A 20 11.43 10.94 -1.06
N THR A 21 11.99 10.95 0.15
CA THR A 21 12.04 12.18 0.96
C THR A 21 13.05 13.11 0.28
N PRO A 22 12.63 14.27 -0.25
CA PRO A 22 13.57 15.20 -0.87
C PRO A 22 14.57 15.68 0.18
N SER A 23 15.82 15.81 -0.24
CA SER A 23 16.86 16.40 0.59
C SER A 23 16.58 17.87 0.88
N ASP A 24 17.17 18.38 1.97
CA ASP A 24 17.11 19.81 2.30
C ASP A 24 17.62 20.70 1.15
N GLU A 25 18.62 20.22 0.38
CA GLU A 25 19.16 20.95 -0.77
C GLU A 25 18.15 21.04 -1.93
N GLU A 26 17.44 19.95 -2.23
CA GLU A 26 16.39 19.92 -3.24
C GLU A 26 15.20 20.81 -2.85
N LEU A 27 14.80 20.77 -1.57
CA LEU A 27 13.74 21.65 -1.05
C LEU A 27 14.14 23.13 -1.12
N ARG A 28 15.41 23.46 -0.83
CA ARG A 28 15.93 24.83 -0.98
C ARG A 28 15.91 25.29 -2.44
N LYS A 29 16.43 24.48 -3.36
CA LYS A 29 16.39 24.78 -4.80
C LYS A 29 14.96 24.97 -5.31
N LEU A 30 14.04 24.12 -4.86
CA LEU A 30 12.61 24.24 -5.19
C LEU A 30 12.02 25.55 -4.64
N ALA A 31 12.27 25.86 -3.38
CA ALA A 31 11.79 27.09 -2.76
C ALA A 31 12.32 28.34 -3.47
N ASP A 32 13.59 28.37 -3.85
CA ASP A 32 14.20 29.50 -4.56
C ASP A 32 13.63 29.67 -5.98
N SER A 33 13.40 28.56 -6.69
CA SER A 33 12.70 28.58 -7.99
C SER A 33 11.27 29.13 -7.86
N ILE A 34 10.53 28.72 -6.82
CA ILE A 34 9.15 29.20 -6.58
C ILE A 34 9.13 30.69 -6.20
N ARG A 35 10.09 31.14 -5.39
CA ARG A 35 10.24 32.57 -5.05
C ARG A 35 10.53 33.41 -6.28
N ALA A 36 11.37 32.92 -7.19
CA ALA A 36 11.71 33.63 -8.43
C ALA A 36 10.47 33.84 -9.34
N MET A 37 9.42 33.02 -9.21
CA MET A 37 8.15 33.20 -9.91
C MET A 37 7.24 34.30 -9.31
N GLY A 38 7.63 34.92 -8.19
CA GLY A 38 6.86 35.98 -7.53
C GLY A 38 5.76 35.46 -6.59
N ALA A 39 5.95 34.27 -6.01
CA ALA A 39 5.03 33.72 -5.03
C ALA A 39 5.06 34.51 -3.70
N ASP A 40 3.89 34.86 -3.16
CA ASP A 40 3.76 35.40 -1.80
C ASP A 40 3.73 34.28 -0.75
N ILE A 41 3.26 33.10 -1.12
CA ILE A 41 3.14 31.90 -0.28
C ILE A 41 3.55 30.67 -1.11
N ILE A 42 4.35 29.79 -0.50
CA ILE A 42 4.77 28.51 -1.10
C ILE A 42 4.00 27.38 -0.43
N LYS A 43 3.35 26.51 -1.22
CA LYS A 43 2.71 25.28 -0.73
C LYS A 43 3.42 24.07 -1.33
N VAL A 44 4.09 23.27 -0.51
CA VAL A 44 4.67 22.00 -0.93
C VAL A 44 3.80 20.86 -0.42
N VAL A 45 3.39 19.96 -1.31
CA VAL A 45 2.65 18.75 -0.98
C VAL A 45 3.54 17.56 -1.27
N ALA A 46 3.79 16.71 -0.26
CA ALA A 46 4.64 15.55 -0.36
C ALA A 46 3.92 14.31 0.17
N ASN A 47 4.16 13.17 -0.47
CA ASN A 47 3.78 11.87 0.07
C ASN A 47 4.88 11.40 1.04
N VAL A 48 4.49 10.99 2.24
CA VAL A 48 5.41 10.46 3.24
C VAL A 48 5.26 8.95 3.34
N PRO A 49 6.37 8.19 3.52
CA PRO A 49 6.27 6.76 3.80
C PRO A 49 5.45 6.48 5.05
N ILE A 50 4.44 5.60 4.95
CA ILE A 50 3.61 5.17 6.07
C ILE A 50 3.81 3.67 6.31
N ILE A 51 4.03 3.29 7.57
CA ILE A 51 3.96 1.90 8.01
C ILE A 51 2.67 1.76 8.82
N ALA A 52 1.73 0.98 8.29
CA ALA A 52 0.45 0.75 8.94
C ALA A 52 -0.07 -0.65 8.58
N TYR A 53 -0.44 -1.41 9.61
CA TYR A 53 -1.05 -2.73 9.48
C TYR A 53 -1.84 -3.03 10.77
N SER A 54 -2.67 -4.05 10.73
CA SER A 54 -3.40 -4.58 11.88
C SER A 54 -2.77 -5.90 12.34
N GLU A 55 -2.67 -6.08 13.65
CA GLU A 55 -2.16 -7.33 14.23
C GLU A 55 -3.21 -8.45 14.23
N GLY A 56 -2.72 -9.69 14.42
CA GLY A 56 -3.55 -10.87 14.54
C GLY A 56 -4.01 -11.45 13.20
N GLU A 57 -4.66 -12.61 13.25
CA GLU A 57 -5.03 -13.36 12.04
C GLU A 57 -5.97 -12.59 11.10
N ARG A 58 -6.85 -11.73 11.65
CA ARG A 58 -7.74 -10.85 10.87
C ARG A 58 -6.98 -9.70 10.20
N GLY A 59 -5.86 -9.29 10.78
CA GLY A 59 -5.04 -8.19 10.30
C GLY A 59 -4.05 -8.59 9.20
N LEU A 60 -3.81 -9.89 8.99
CA LEU A 60 -2.86 -10.41 8.01
C LEU A 60 -3.05 -9.80 6.60
N ILE A 61 -4.29 -9.60 6.16
CA ILE A 61 -4.59 -8.99 4.86
C ILE A 61 -3.99 -7.58 4.71
N SER A 62 -3.97 -6.79 5.78
CA SER A 62 -3.41 -5.43 5.74
C SER A 62 -1.91 -5.42 5.48
N GLN A 63 -1.21 -6.45 5.96
CA GLN A 63 0.22 -6.61 5.74
C GLN A 63 0.54 -7.18 4.36
N LEU A 64 -0.27 -8.12 3.87
CA LEU A 64 -0.10 -8.71 2.54
C LEU A 64 -0.40 -7.72 1.41
N LEU A 65 -1.32 -6.77 1.64
CA LEU A 65 -1.69 -5.78 0.63
C LEU A 65 -0.91 -4.46 0.76
N CYS A 66 0.17 -4.43 1.57
CA CYS A 66 1.00 -3.24 1.72
C CYS A 66 1.44 -2.63 0.37
N PRO A 67 2.00 -3.40 -0.60
CA PRO A 67 2.45 -2.84 -1.87
C PRO A 67 1.30 -2.20 -2.68
N LYS A 68 0.12 -2.83 -2.68
CA LYS A 68 -1.07 -2.35 -3.39
C LYS A 68 -1.59 -1.01 -2.86
N TYR A 69 -1.53 -0.81 -1.54
CA TYR A 69 -2.07 0.39 -0.90
C TYR A 69 -1.00 1.41 -0.49
N SER A 70 0.18 1.36 -1.12
CA SER A 70 1.29 2.29 -0.89
C SER A 70 1.77 2.35 0.58
N VAL A 71 1.62 1.25 1.32
CA VAL A 71 2.22 1.10 2.65
C VAL A 71 3.68 0.69 2.47
N PHE A 72 4.57 1.39 3.16
CA PHE A 72 6.02 1.36 2.91
C PHE A 72 6.68 0.01 3.21
N LEU A 73 6.19 -0.73 4.20
CA LEU A 73 6.86 -1.91 4.71
C LEU A 73 5.87 -3.03 5.04
N ALA A 74 6.22 -4.25 4.66
CA ALA A 74 5.73 -5.49 5.25
C ALA A 74 6.89 -6.16 6.01
N TYR A 75 6.62 -6.82 7.13
CA TYR A 75 7.65 -7.40 7.99
C TYR A 75 7.26 -8.82 8.43
N GLY A 76 8.18 -9.77 8.40
CA GLY A 76 7.90 -11.16 8.72
C GLY A 76 8.77 -11.70 9.84
N SER A 77 8.33 -12.79 10.47
CA SER A 77 9.17 -13.50 11.42
C SER A 77 10.31 -14.21 10.70
N ILE A 78 11.50 -14.17 11.29
CA ILE A 78 12.65 -14.96 10.85
C ILE A 78 12.48 -16.40 11.36
N ASP A 79 12.98 -17.37 10.60
CA ASP A 79 12.95 -18.78 11.01
C ASP A 79 13.56 -18.98 12.39
N GLY A 80 12.94 -19.83 13.20
CA GLY A 80 13.30 -20.04 14.61
C GLY A 80 12.73 -19.01 15.59
N HIS A 81 12.16 -17.90 15.11
CA HIS A 81 11.57 -16.83 15.93
C HIS A 81 10.12 -16.55 15.56
N SER A 82 9.27 -17.58 15.63
CA SER A 82 7.85 -17.48 15.29
C SER A 82 7.11 -16.56 16.27
N VAL A 83 6.51 -15.51 15.75
CA VAL A 83 5.59 -14.65 16.50
C VAL A 83 4.16 -15.06 16.13
N PRO A 84 3.26 -15.28 17.11
CA PRO A 84 1.88 -15.66 16.82
C PRO A 84 1.22 -14.70 15.82
N ASN A 85 0.59 -15.27 14.79
CA ASN A 85 -0.14 -14.55 13.73
C ASN A 85 0.71 -13.65 12.81
N MET A 86 2.03 -13.65 12.96
CA MET A 86 2.94 -13.03 12.00
C MET A 86 3.30 -14.03 10.90
N PRO A 87 3.25 -13.65 9.61
CA PRO A 87 3.78 -14.49 8.54
C PRO A 87 5.31 -14.56 8.62
N SER A 88 5.90 -15.68 8.22
CA SER A 88 7.36 -15.76 8.07
C SER A 88 7.84 -14.98 6.85
N LEU A 89 9.08 -14.51 6.87
CA LEU A 89 9.72 -13.89 5.70
C LEU A 89 9.70 -14.84 4.50
N TYR A 90 9.97 -16.13 4.73
CA TYR A 90 9.86 -17.16 3.70
C TYR A 90 8.46 -17.17 3.05
N SER A 91 7.39 -17.10 3.85
CA SER A 91 6.02 -17.09 3.34
C SER A 91 5.70 -15.82 2.55
N ILE A 92 6.15 -14.66 3.04
CA ILE A 92 6.01 -13.37 2.35
C ILE A 92 6.64 -13.43 0.96
N GLU A 93 7.88 -13.92 0.88
CA GLU A 93 8.68 -13.94 -0.34
C GLU A 93 8.24 -15.04 -1.32
N HIS A 94 7.98 -16.25 -0.84
CA HIS A 94 7.81 -17.43 -1.69
C HIS A 94 6.34 -17.82 -1.89
N THR A 95 5.50 -17.65 -0.87
CA THR A 95 4.06 -17.99 -0.95
C THR A 95 3.25 -16.83 -1.49
N TYR A 96 3.38 -15.65 -0.88
CA TYR A 96 2.58 -14.47 -1.25
C TYR A 96 3.23 -13.61 -2.33
N LYS A 97 4.56 -13.69 -2.48
CA LYS A 97 5.33 -13.04 -3.54
C LYS A 97 4.99 -11.55 -3.67
N LEU A 98 5.11 -10.82 -2.55
CA LEU A 98 4.71 -9.42 -2.49
C LEU A 98 5.37 -8.52 -3.55
N ASP A 99 6.55 -8.91 -4.07
CA ASP A 99 7.26 -8.22 -5.16
C ASP A 99 6.48 -8.15 -6.48
N TYR A 100 5.44 -8.98 -6.65
CA TYR A 100 4.57 -8.97 -7.83
C TYR A 100 3.27 -8.19 -7.62
N ILE A 101 3.07 -7.60 -6.43
CA ILE A 101 1.89 -6.81 -6.11
C ILE A 101 2.18 -5.34 -6.38
N ASP A 102 1.32 -4.72 -7.18
CA ASP A 102 1.33 -3.29 -7.48
C ASP A 102 -0.04 -2.67 -7.20
N LEU A 103 -0.17 -1.37 -7.51
CA LEU A 103 -1.39 -0.60 -7.27
C LEU A 103 -2.60 -1.16 -8.06
N GLU A 104 -2.34 -1.79 -9.22
CA GLU A 104 -3.36 -2.30 -10.14
C GLU A 104 -3.75 -3.75 -9.84
N THR A 105 -2.98 -4.45 -9.00
CA THR A 105 -3.24 -5.85 -8.63
C THR A 105 -4.66 -6.05 -8.12
N LYS A 106 -5.37 -7.02 -8.69
CA LYS A 106 -6.71 -7.40 -8.24
C LYS A 106 -6.64 -8.39 -7.08
N VAL A 107 -7.46 -8.14 -6.05
CA VAL A 107 -7.51 -8.96 -4.84
C VAL A 107 -8.59 -10.01 -4.99
N PHE A 108 -8.19 -11.25 -4.82
CA PHE A 108 -9.06 -12.41 -4.66
C PHE A 108 -8.85 -12.97 -3.26
N GLY A 109 -9.84 -13.65 -2.70
CA GLY A 109 -9.50 -14.46 -1.54
C GLY A 109 -10.60 -15.21 -0.85
N LEU A 110 -10.17 -16.19 -0.07
CA LEU A 110 -11.06 -17.10 0.62
C LEU A 110 -11.65 -16.46 1.86
N ILE A 111 -12.97 -16.33 1.87
CA ILE A 111 -13.75 -16.00 3.06
C ILE A 111 -13.98 -17.28 3.88
N SER A 112 -13.43 -17.37 5.09
CA SER A 112 -13.67 -18.52 5.96
C SER A 112 -13.45 -18.21 7.44
N LYS A 113 -13.93 -19.10 8.32
CA LYS A 113 -13.65 -19.13 9.75
C LYS A 113 -13.71 -20.60 10.24
N PRO A 114 -12.58 -21.28 10.46
CA PRO A 114 -11.18 -20.82 10.39
C PRO A 114 -10.65 -20.73 8.94
N VAL A 115 -9.55 -20.01 8.71
CA VAL A 115 -8.98 -19.84 7.35
C VAL A 115 -7.50 -20.23 7.23
N ARG A 116 -6.72 -20.19 8.32
CA ARG A 116 -5.24 -20.31 8.31
C ARG A 116 -4.66 -21.49 7.55
N HIS A 117 -5.29 -22.66 7.60
CA HIS A 117 -4.73 -23.90 7.05
C HIS A 117 -4.96 -24.05 5.54
N ASN A 118 -5.63 -23.09 4.91
CA ASN A 118 -5.94 -23.15 3.49
C ASN A 118 -4.69 -22.92 2.64
N LYS A 119 -4.52 -23.76 1.61
CA LYS A 119 -3.39 -23.72 0.67
C LYS A 119 -3.72 -22.99 -0.64
N GLY A 120 -4.84 -22.26 -0.70
CA GLY A 120 -5.29 -21.50 -1.86
C GLY A 120 -4.21 -20.60 -2.46
N PRO A 121 -3.41 -19.84 -1.67
CA PRO A 121 -2.30 -19.06 -2.21
C PRO A 121 -1.29 -19.90 -3.02
N LEU A 122 -1.03 -21.15 -2.61
CA LEU A 122 -0.12 -22.06 -3.31
C LEU A 122 -0.71 -22.60 -4.63
N LEU A 123 -2.03 -22.54 -4.81
CA LEU A 123 -2.72 -22.96 -6.03
C LEU A 123 -2.97 -21.79 -6.99
N HIS A 124 -3.46 -20.67 -6.46
CA HIS A 124 -3.89 -19.53 -7.28
C HIS A 124 -2.71 -18.68 -7.76
N HIS A 125 -1.69 -18.41 -6.93
CA HIS A 125 -0.58 -17.56 -7.36
C HIS A 125 0.22 -18.13 -8.54
N PRO A 126 0.56 -19.44 -8.59
CA PRO A 126 1.19 -20.02 -9.79
C PRO A 126 0.32 -19.89 -11.03
N THR A 127 -1.00 -20.06 -10.88
CA THR A 127 -1.96 -19.94 -11.97
C THR A 127 -2.05 -18.51 -12.48
N PHE A 128 -2.20 -17.51 -11.59
CA PHE A 128 -2.17 -16.10 -11.96
C PHE A 128 -0.89 -15.72 -12.69
N LYS A 129 0.26 -16.21 -12.21
CA LYS A 129 1.54 -16.00 -12.87
C LYS A 129 1.61 -16.64 -14.26
N HIS A 130 1.12 -17.87 -14.40
CA HIS A 130 1.09 -18.59 -15.68
C HIS A 130 0.23 -17.86 -16.72
N GLU A 131 -0.94 -17.36 -16.30
CA GLU A 131 -1.87 -16.61 -17.16
C GLU A 131 -1.50 -15.13 -17.34
N ASN A 132 -0.35 -14.69 -16.79
CA ASN A 132 0.07 -13.29 -16.76
C ASN A 132 -1.05 -12.34 -16.23
N PHE A 133 -1.78 -12.83 -15.24
CA PHE A 133 -2.88 -12.12 -14.61
C PHE A 133 -2.40 -11.40 -13.35
N ASN A 134 -2.59 -10.09 -13.27
CA ASN A 134 -2.19 -9.27 -12.13
C ASN A 134 -3.18 -9.43 -10.96
N GLY A 135 -3.07 -10.57 -10.26
CA GLY A 135 -3.94 -10.93 -9.15
C GLY A 135 -3.15 -11.43 -7.94
N VAL A 136 -3.70 -11.18 -6.75
CA VAL A 136 -3.24 -11.76 -5.48
C VAL A 136 -4.39 -12.53 -4.83
N TYR A 137 -4.09 -13.68 -4.24
CA TYR A 137 -5.02 -14.50 -3.50
C TYR A 137 -4.69 -14.48 -2.00
N VAL A 138 -5.61 -13.95 -1.19
CA VAL A 138 -5.41 -13.80 0.27
C VAL A 138 -6.41 -14.62 1.07
N LEU A 139 -6.07 -14.89 2.32
CA LEU A 139 -6.94 -15.60 3.26
C LEU A 139 -7.65 -14.57 4.16
N MET A 140 -8.97 -14.65 4.26
CA MET A 140 -9.78 -13.68 4.98
C MET A 140 -10.59 -14.36 6.09
N PHE A 141 -10.18 -14.11 7.34
CA PHE A 141 -10.87 -14.60 8.53
C PHE A 141 -12.09 -13.72 8.79
N VAL A 142 -13.29 -14.20 8.50
CA VAL A 142 -14.52 -13.38 8.53
C VAL A 142 -15.54 -13.91 9.53
N ASP A 143 -16.00 -13.02 10.41
CA ASP A 143 -17.06 -13.34 11.39
C ASP A 143 -18.47 -12.99 10.88
N ASN A 144 -18.60 -11.92 10.11
CA ASN A 144 -19.88 -11.40 9.64
C ASN A 144 -19.80 -11.07 8.15
N LEU A 145 -20.44 -11.90 7.33
CA LEU A 145 -20.44 -11.77 5.87
C LEU A 145 -21.03 -10.44 5.39
N LYS A 146 -22.14 -9.99 5.99
CA LYS A 146 -22.79 -8.73 5.59
C LYS A 146 -21.87 -7.53 5.84
N LYS A 147 -21.20 -7.49 7.00
CA LYS A 147 -20.22 -6.44 7.30
C LYS A 147 -19.01 -6.54 6.38
N PHE A 148 -18.54 -7.75 6.10
CA PHE A 148 -17.40 -7.96 5.20
C PHE A 148 -17.67 -7.43 3.79
N PHE A 149 -18.77 -7.83 3.15
CA PHE A 149 -19.10 -7.37 1.79
C PHE A 149 -19.41 -5.88 1.70
N SER A 150 -19.89 -5.25 2.79
CA SER A 150 -20.03 -3.78 2.83
C SER A 150 -18.70 -3.06 2.98
N THR A 151 -17.75 -3.62 3.75
CA THR A 151 -16.39 -3.07 3.91
C THR A 151 -15.55 -3.22 2.63
N TYR A 152 -15.55 -4.40 2.00
CA TYR A 152 -14.72 -4.72 0.84
C TYR A 152 -15.55 -4.71 -0.46
N SER A 153 -16.14 -3.56 -0.76
CA SER A 153 -17.04 -3.35 -1.90
C SER A 153 -16.37 -2.66 -3.10
N SER A 154 -15.10 -2.26 -2.98
CA SER A 154 -14.37 -1.60 -4.07
C SER A 154 -14.02 -2.58 -5.19
N ALA A 155 -13.79 -2.06 -6.40
CA ALA A 155 -13.40 -2.84 -7.57
C ALA A 155 -11.98 -3.43 -7.50
N ASP A 156 -11.26 -3.18 -6.40
CA ASP A 156 -10.01 -3.87 -6.08
C ASP A 156 -10.24 -5.32 -5.70
N PHE A 157 -11.37 -5.61 -5.04
CA PHE A 157 -11.76 -6.95 -4.61
C PHE A 157 -12.59 -7.60 -5.70
N ALA A 158 -11.91 -8.33 -6.58
CA ALA A 158 -12.49 -8.86 -7.82
C ALA A 158 -13.18 -10.22 -7.66
N GLY A 159 -12.93 -10.95 -6.56
CA GLY A 159 -13.59 -12.23 -6.30
C GLY A 159 -13.29 -12.79 -4.91
N PHE A 160 -14.15 -13.70 -4.45
CA PHE A 160 -14.05 -14.39 -3.16
C PHE A 160 -14.36 -15.89 -3.29
#